data_AF-A0A813TM21-F1
#
_entry.id   AF-A0A813TM21-F1
#
_cell.length_a   1.000
_cell.length_b   1.000
_cell.length_c   1.000
_cell.angle_alpha   90.00
_cell.angle_beta   90.00
_cell.angle_gamma   90.00
#
_symmetry.space_group_name_H-M   'P 1'
#
loop_
_entity.id
_entity.type
_entity.pdbx_description
1 polymer ?
#
loop_
_entity_poly.entity_id
_entity_poly.type
_entity_poly.pdbx_seq_one_letter_code
_entity_poly.pdbx_strand_id
1 'polypeptide(L)'
;MPLTLTQVHGMVMVIGLMIFASTGVLFARYGRSIRFGNRRQLLGKAVWFQIHRFLLSISSILTLLGFLLILVRKGGQWANLATSDIRAFIHSIFGGTIVCCTMVQVWLALYRCHPQSRYRYIFDWSHRIVGLTVFILVIPTIFLISDAMSRFRPNLVPIFSCWIGWIVIVVLVLERIQYKQRSIVTPLANSVQTADTKEENGQRNVRQDTETATSMNNDHRRYDRLKLILLLCHFLVTNVIAIVFIVYICS
;
A
#
# COMPACT_ATOMS: atom_id res chain seq x y z
N MET A 1 30.64 6.19 14.61
CA MET A 1 31.20 5.18 13.67
C MET A 1 30.67 5.47 12.27
N PRO A 2 31.47 5.32 11.20
CA PRO A 2 30.97 5.52 9.84
C PRO A 2 29.92 4.47 9.49
N LEU A 3 28.84 4.88 8.82
CA LEU A 3 27.77 4.00 8.34
C LEU A 3 28.31 3.00 7.32
N THR A 4 28.05 1.71 7.54
CA THR A 4 28.42 0.68 6.55
C THR A 4 27.40 0.64 5.41
N LEU A 5 27.84 0.27 4.21
CA LEU A 5 26.96 0.17 3.03
C LEU A 5 25.81 -0.84 3.24
N THR A 6 26.02 -1.86 4.09
CA THR A 6 24.98 -2.82 4.50
C THR A 6 23.91 -2.17 5.38
N GLN A 7 24.30 -1.29 6.31
CA GLN A 7 23.34 -0.53 7.12
C GLN A 7 22.54 0.44 6.24
N VAL A 8 23.20 1.16 5.33
CA VAL A 8 22.51 2.08 4.40
C VAL A 8 21.53 1.32 3.50
N HIS A 9 21.91 0.14 2.99
CA HIS A 9 20.98 -0.75 2.29
C HIS A 9 19.73 -1.03 3.13
N GLY A 10 19.89 -1.49 4.38
CA GLY A 10 18.78 -1.78 5.28
C GLY A 10 17.88 -0.57 5.52
N MET A 11 18.47 0.61 5.75
CA MET A 11 17.73 1.86 5.96
C MET A 11 16.90 2.24 4.74
N VAL A 12 17.50 2.23 3.55
CA VAL A 12 16.82 2.57 2.30
C VAL A 12 15.68 1.60 2.01
N MET A 13 15.89 0.30 2.24
CA MET A 13 14.85 -0.72 2.06
C MET A 13 13.69 -0.54 3.05
N VAL A 14 13.98 -0.22 4.32
CA VAL A 14 12.94 0.08 5.33
C VAL A 14 12.13 1.32 4.94
N ILE A 15 12.78 2.41 4.52
CA ILE A 15 12.07 3.61 4.07
C ILE A 15 11.19 3.29 2.86
N GLY A 16 11.76 2.64 1.84
CA GLY A 16 11.06 2.32 0.60
C GLY A 16 9.87 1.38 0.80
N LEU A 17 10.05 0.30 1.57
CA LEU A 17 9.07 -0.78 1.69
C LEU A 17 8.12 -0.57 2.87
N MET A 18 8.62 -0.17 4.04
CA MET A 18 7.76 0.02 5.21
C MET A 18 6.97 1.31 5.12
N ILE A 19 7.58 2.44 4.72
CA ILE A 19 6.87 3.74 4.69
C ILE A 19 6.11 3.90 3.38
N PHE A 20 6.82 3.93 2.26
CA PHE A 20 6.23 4.31 0.97
C PHE A 20 5.37 3.20 0.37
N ALA A 21 5.84 1.94 0.34
CA ALA A 21 5.08 0.86 -0.27
C ALA A 21 3.77 0.56 0.48
N SER A 22 3.82 0.43 1.81
CA SER A 22 2.63 0.14 2.62
C SER A 22 1.57 1.24 2.50
N THR A 23 1.97 2.51 2.63
CA THR A 23 1.08 3.66 2.47
C THR A 23 0.50 3.69 1.06
N GLY A 24 1.33 3.48 0.04
CA GLY A 24 0.92 3.48 -1.37
C GLY A 24 -0.09 2.38 -1.70
N VAL A 25 0.09 1.17 -1.17
CA VAL A 25 -0.83 0.03 -1.34
C VAL A 25 -2.17 0.30 -0.64
N LEU A 26 -2.15 0.81 0.60
CA LEU A 26 -3.36 1.18 1.33
C LEU A 26 -4.13 2.30 0.62
N PHE A 27 -3.43 3.30 0.10
CA PHE A 27 -4.04 4.37 -0.70
C PHE A 27 -4.68 3.86 -1.99
N ALA A 28 -4.06 2.90 -2.68
CA ALA A 28 -4.65 2.27 -3.86
C ALA A 28 -5.97 1.55 -3.54
N ARG A 29 -6.02 0.84 -2.41
CA ARG A 29 -7.17 0.02 -2.02
C ARG A 29 -8.32 0.86 -1.46
N TYR A 30 -8.02 1.75 -0.52
CA TYR A 30 -9.04 2.49 0.25
C TYR A 30 -9.25 3.91 -0.26
N GLY A 31 -8.22 4.53 -0.85
CA GLY A 31 -8.27 5.90 -1.38
C GLY A 31 -9.18 6.05 -2.61
N ARG A 32 -9.38 4.99 -3.40
CA ARG A 32 -10.32 5.00 -4.55
C ARG A 32 -11.76 5.28 -4.12
N SER A 33 -12.14 4.85 -2.92
CA SER A 33 -13.50 5.04 -2.38
C SER A 33 -13.73 6.43 -1.79
N ILE A 34 -12.65 7.17 -1.49
CA ILE A 34 -12.76 8.50 -0.90
C ILE A 34 -13.18 9.45 -2.01
N ARG A 35 -14.37 10.05 -1.90
CA ARG A 35 -14.76 11.17 -2.76
C ARG A 35 -13.93 12.39 -2.35
N PHE A 36 -12.72 12.49 -2.89
CA PHE A 36 -12.05 13.78 -3.06
C PHE A 36 -12.95 14.57 -4.00
N GLY A 37 -13.87 15.38 -3.43
CA GLY A 37 -15.10 15.84 -4.07
C GLY A 37 -15.00 16.12 -5.57
N ASN A 38 -16.06 15.76 -6.32
CA ASN A 38 -16.28 15.66 -7.78
C ASN A 38 -15.52 16.57 -8.78
N ARG A 39 -14.62 17.47 -8.37
CA ARG A 39 -13.84 18.36 -9.24
C ARG A 39 -12.33 18.35 -9.00
N ARG A 40 -11.78 17.58 -8.05
CA ARG A 40 -10.32 17.57 -7.81
C ARG A 40 -9.66 16.46 -8.63
N GLN A 41 -9.41 16.73 -9.90
CA GLN A 41 -8.42 16.01 -10.68
C GLN A 41 -7.08 16.74 -10.50
N LEU A 42 -6.03 16.02 -10.13
CA LEU A 42 -4.66 16.54 -10.16
C LEU A 42 -4.03 16.01 -11.46
N LEU A 43 -3.56 16.92 -12.32
CA LEU A 43 -3.04 16.59 -13.66
C LEU A 43 -4.01 15.73 -14.50
N GLY A 44 -5.31 16.02 -14.46
CA GLY A 44 -6.33 15.30 -15.25
C GLY A 44 -6.59 13.85 -14.80
N LYS A 45 -6.04 13.42 -13.65
CA LYS A 45 -6.28 12.10 -13.06
C LYS A 45 -6.82 12.23 -11.63
N ALA A 46 -7.47 11.18 -11.16
CA ALA A 46 -8.00 11.15 -9.80
C ALA A 46 -6.86 11.31 -8.77
N VAL A 47 -7.07 12.15 -7.74
CA VAL A 47 -6.07 12.46 -6.71
C VAL A 47 -5.48 11.20 -6.07
N TRP A 48 -6.32 10.23 -5.70
CA TRP A 48 -5.87 8.97 -5.11
C TRP A 48 -4.88 8.22 -6.02
N PHE A 49 -5.09 8.28 -7.33
CA PHE A 49 -4.25 7.59 -8.31
C PHE A 49 -2.89 8.28 -8.44
N GLN A 50 -2.87 9.61 -8.39
CA GLN A 50 -1.63 10.36 -8.42
C GLN A 50 -0.80 10.17 -7.14
N ILE A 51 -1.45 10.15 -5.97
CA ILE A 51 -0.80 9.85 -4.69
C ILE A 51 -0.22 8.44 -4.70
N HIS A 52 -1.01 7.43 -5.10
CA HIS A 52 -0.56 6.05 -5.23
C HIS A 52 0.66 5.93 -6.15
N ARG A 53 0.60 6.54 -7.35
CA ARG A 53 1.70 6.54 -8.30
C ARG A 53 2.95 7.18 -7.70
N PHE A 54 2.82 8.35 -7.08
CA PHE A 54 3.95 9.06 -6.49
C PHE A 54 4.63 8.23 -5.39
N LEU A 55 3.85 7.71 -4.43
CA LEU A 55 4.37 6.89 -3.33
C LEU A 55 5.07 5.62 -3.83
N LEU A 56 4.43 4.88 -4.76
CA LEU A 56 5.04 3.66 -5.29
C LEU A 56 6.21 3.92 -6.24
N SER A 57 6.25 5.05 -6.96
CA SER A 57 7.43 5.43 -7.74
C SER A 57 8.64 5.69 -6.84
N ILE A 58 8.47 6.41 -5.73
CA ILE A 58 9.54 6.59 -4.74
C ILE A 58 9.97 5.25 -4.15
N SER A 59 9.01 4.41 -3.77
CA SER A 59 9.28 3.07 -3.25
C SER A 59 10.10 2.21 -4.22
N SER A 60 9.76 2.23 -5.51
CA SER A 60 10.50 1.49 -6.53
C SER A 60 11.93 2.00 -6.72
N ILE A 61 12.14 3.32 -6.72
CA ILE A 61 13.47 3.92 -6.84
C ILE A 61 14.32 3.56 -5.63
N LEU A 62 13.78 3.65 -4.42
CA LEU A 62 14.48 3.27 -3.19
C LEU A 62 14.80 1.78 -3.16
N THR A 63 13.87 0.92 -3.58
CA THR A 63 14.10 -0.54 -3.67
C THR A 63 15.26 -0.86 -4.62
N LEU A 64 15.30 -0.22 -5.79
CA LEU A 64 16.40 -0.40 -6.75
C LEU A 64 17.72 0.14 -6.18
N LEU A 65 17.71 1.32 -5.57
CA LEU A 65 18.90 1.90 -4.95
C LEU A 65 19.44 1.01 -3.83
N GLY A 66 18.56 0.53 -2.94
CA GLY A 66 18.91 -0.40 -1.88
C GLY A 66 19.59 -1.65 -2.43
N PHE A 67 19.02 -2.27 -3.47
CA PHE A 67 19.62 -3.43 -4.12
C PHE A 67 21.00 -3.14 -4.71
N LEU A 68 21.19 -1.99 -5.38
CA LEU A 68 22.49 -1.61 -5.93
C LEU A 68 23.56 -1.42 -4.83
N LEU A 69 23.19 -0.81 -3.69
CA LEU A 69 24.12 -0.60 -2.57
C LEU A 69 24.67 -1.93 -2.03
N ILE A 70 23.80 -2.94 -1.82
CA ILE A 70 24.26 -4.24 -1.32
C ILE A 70 25.05 -5.01 -2.38
N LEU A 71 24.69 -4.88 -3.65
CA LEU A 71 25.43 -5.48 -4.75
C LEU A 71 26.87 -4.94 -4.83
N VAL A 72 27.04 -3.61 -4.72
CA VAL A 72 28.36 -2.98 -4.65
C VAL A 72 29.13 -3.43 -3.41
N ARG A 73 28.47 -3.49 -2.24
CA ARG A 73 29.11 -3.94 -0.99
C ARG A 73 29.66 -5.38 -1.07
N LYS A 74 28.99 -6.23 -1.85
CA LYS A 74 29.35 -7.64 -2.05
C LYS A 74 30.16 -7.88 -3.32
N GLY A 75 30.58 -6.83 -4.04
CA GLY A 75 31.38 -6.96 -5.26
C GLY A 75 30.66 -7.72 -6.38
N GLY A 76 29.33 -7.62 -6.45
CA GLY A 76 28.52 -8.35 -7.44
C GLY A 76 28.27 -9.83 -7.13
N GLN A 77 28.81 -10.35 -6.03
CA GLN A 77 28.65 -11.75 -5.66
C GLN A 77 27.30 -11.99 -5.00
N TRP A 78 26.60 -13.03 -5.45
CA TRP A 78 25.39 -13.49 -4.80
C TRP A 78 25.71 -14.29 -3.52
N ALA A 79 24.81 -14.27 -2.54
CA ALA A 79 24.96 -15.11 -1.36
C ALA A 79 24.97 -16.59 -1.78
N ASN A 80 25.89 -17.40 -1.25
CA ASN A 80 25.91 -18.84 -1.49
C ASN A 80 25.76 -19.61 -0.17
N LEU A 81 25.15 -20.80 -0.25
CA LEU A 81 24.88 -21.61 0.94
C LEU A 81 26.16 -22.09 1.65
N ALA A 82 27.27 -22.20 0.91
CA ALA A 82 28.55 -22.64 1.47
C ALA A 82 29.26 -21.58 2.34
N THR A 83 28.98 -20.28 2.15
CA THR A 83 29.68 -19.20 2.90
C THR A 83 28.74 -18.31 3.72
N SER A 84 27.43 -18.49 3.59
CA SER A 84 26.44 -17.64 4.27
C SER A 84 25.44 -18.47 5.06
N ASP A 85 24.94 -17.86 6.13
CA ASP A 85 23.79 -18.38 6.87
C ASP A 85 22.62 -18.64 5.91
N ILE A 86 21.95 -19.80 6.05
CA ILE A 86 20.79 -20.19 5.24
C ILE A 86 19.71 -19.09 5.21
N ARG A 87 19.50 -18.37 6.31
CA ARG A 87 18.53 -17.27 6.38
C ARG A 87 18.96 -16.08 5.53
N ALA A 88 20.24 -15.75 5.51
CA ALA A 88 20.79 -14.69 4.67
C ALA A 88 20.73 -15.07 3.18
N PHE A 89 20.94 -16.35 2.86
CA PHE A 89 20.74 -16.87 1.52
C PHE A 89 19.28 -16.74 1.07
N ILE A 90 18.31 -17.21 1.86
CA ILE A 90 16.88 -17.10 1.51
C ILE A 90 16.44 -15.63 1.43
N HIS A 91 16.92 -14.78 2.34
CA HIS A 91 16.71 -13.33 2.27
C HIS A 91 17.16 -12.75 0.93
N SER A 92 18.33 -13.16 0.42
CA SER A 92 18.82 -12.70 -0.89
C SER A 92 17.89 -13.10 -2.03
N ILE A 93 17.35 -14.33 -2.01
CA ILE A 93 16.41 -14.83 -3.03
C ILE A 93 15.11 -14.03 -2.99
N PHE A 94 14.48 -13.89 -1.83
CA PHE A 94 13.24 -13.13 -1.71
C PHE A 94 13.43 -11.64 -2.02
N GLY A 95 14.54 -11.05 -1.56
CA GLY A 95 14.92 -9.68 -1.90
C GLY A 95 15.10 -9.49 -3.41
N GLY A 96 15.77 -10.42 -4.09
CA GLY A 96 15.90 -10.43 -5.55
C GLY A 96 14.55 -10.52 -6.25
N THR A 97 13.68 -11.42 -5.81
CA THR A 97 12.31 -11.53 -6.35
C THR A 97 11.52 -10.23 -6.16
N ILE A 98 11.60 -9.59 -4.99
CA ILE A 98 10.97 -8.30 -4.71
C ILE A 98 11.45 -7.24 -5.70
N VAL A 99 12.76 -7.12 -5.94
CA VAL A 99 13.33 -6.15 -6.88
C VAL A 99 12.80 -6.41 -8.29
N CYS A 100 12.87 -7.65 -8.77
CA CYS A 100 12.38 -8.04 -10.09
C CYS A 100 10.89 -7.72 -10.27
N CYS A 101 10.05 -8.15 -9.34
CA CYS A 101 8.60 -7.88 -9.39
C CYS A 101 8.31 -6.38 -9.31
N THR A 102 9.05 -5.62 -8.51
CA THR A 102 8.91 -4.16 -8.41
C THR A 102 9.26 -3.47 -9.74
N MET A 103 10.31 -3.92 -10.43
CA MET A 103 10.65 -3.39 -11.76
C MET A 103 9.59 -3.76 -12.80
N VAL A 104 9.08 -5.00 -12.78
CA VAL A 104 7.95 -5.40 -13.62
C VAL A 104 6.73 -4.51 -13.38
N GLN A 105 6.44 -4.14 -12.13
CA GLN A 105 5.34 -3.21 -11.81
C GLN A 105 5.53 -1.82 -12.41
N VAL A 106 6.78 -1.31 -12.44
CA VAL A 106 7.09 -0.03 -13.10
C VAL A 106 6.84 -0.14 -14.59
N TRP A 107 7.34 -1.20 -15.24
CA TRP A 107 7.11 -1.43 -16.67
C TRP A 107 5.62 -1.57 -17.02
N LEU A 108 4.88 -2.37 -16.25
CA LEU A 108 3.42 -2.49 -16.41
C LEU A 108 2.74 -1.12 -16.27
N ALA A 109 3.14 -0.32 -15.28
CA ALA A 109 2.57 1.01 -15.08
C ALA A 109 2.86 1.99 -16.23
N LEU A 110 4.03 1.88 -16.88
CA LEU A 110 4.41 2.69 -18.05
C LEU A 110 3.63 2.27 -19.31
N TYR A 111 3.53 0.96 -19.57
CA TYR A 111 2.78 0.40 -20.71
C TYR A 111 1.29 0.22 -20.42
N ARG A 112 0.77 0.94 -19.43
CA ARG A 112 -0.62 0.84 -18.99
C ARG A 112 -1.58 1.08 -20.16
N CYS A 113 -2.46 0.12 -20.40
CA CYS A 113 -3.50 0.23 -21.44
C CYS A 113 -4.48 1.38 -21.17
N HIS A 114 -5.02 1.95 -22.26
CA HIS A 114 -6.08 2.98 -22.20
C HIS A 114 -7.29 2.48 -21.37
N PRO A 115 -7.98 3.34 -20.59
CA PRO A 115 -9.10 2.92 -19.74
C PRO A 115 -10.24 2.20 -20.47
N GLN A 116 -10.43 2.45 -21.76
CA GLN A 116 -11.49 1.85 -22.59
C GLN A 116 -11.03 0.60 -23.39
N SER A 117 -9.79 0.13 -23.17
CA SER A 117 -9.26 -1.04 -23.90
C SER A 117 -9.86 -2.36 -23.38
N ARG A 118 -10.13 -3.30 -24.29
CA ARG A 118 -10.57 -4.67 -23.96
C ARG A 118 -9.57 -5.41 -23.06
N TYR A 119 -8.27 -5.12 -23.15
CA TYR A 119 -7.22 -5.78 -22.37
C TYR A 119 -7.00 -5.17 -20.97
N ARG A 120 -7.82 -4.16 -20.60
CA ARG A 120 -7.72 -3.47 -19.31
C ARG A 120 -7.85 -4.42 -18.12
N TYR A 121 -8.69 -5.44 -18.22
CA TYR A 121 -8.89 -6.41 -17.14
C TYR A 121 -7.62 -7.25 -16.88
N ILE A 122 -6.89 -7.63 -17.93
CA ILE A 122 -5.63 -8.39 -17.82
C ILE A 122 -4.60 -7.53 -17.11
N PHE A 123 -4.44 -6.28 -17.56
CA PHE A 123 -3.55 -5.33 -16.92
C PHE A 123 -3.88 -5.14 -15.42
N ASP A 124 -5.16 -4.90 -15.09
CA ASP A 124 -5.57 -4.63 -13.71
C ASP A 124 -5.37 -5.86 -12.80
N TRP A 125 -5.59 -7.08 -13.31
CA TRP A 125 -5.32 -8.32 -12.57
C TRP A 125 -3.83 -8.60 -12.41
N SER A 126 -3.05 -8.53 -13.50
CA SER A 126 -1.60 -8.75 -13.47
C SER A 126 -0.91 -7.76 -12.54
N HIS A 127 -1.22 -6.47 -12.67
CA HIS A 127 -0.66 -5.42 -11.81
C HIS A 127 -1.02 -5.64 -10.33
N ARG A 128 -2.23 -6.12 -10.04
CA ARG A 128 -2.67 -6.42 -8.68
C ARG A 128 -1.95 -7.64 -8.09
N ILE A 129 -1.84 -8.74 -8.84
CA ILE A 129 -1.18 -9.96 -8.37
C ILE A 129 0.29 -9.67 -8.09
N VAL A 130 1.02 -9.08 -9.04
CA VAL A 130 2.45 -8.81 -8.86
C VAL A 130 2.69 -7.87 -7.69
N GLY A 131 1.87 -6.83 -7.53
CA GLY A 131 1.97 -5.90 -6.40
C GLY A 131 1.70 -6.57 -5.05
N LEU A 132 0.71 -7.46 -4.98
CA LEU A 132 0.42 -8.21 -3.76
C LEU A 132 1.53 -9.20 -3.41
N THR A 133 2.10 -9.88 -4.41
CA THR A 133 3.24 -10.80 -4.22
C THR A 133 4.43 -10.07 -3.60
N VAL A 134 4.78 -8.87 -4.10
CA VAL A 134 5.84 -8.04 -3.50
C VAL A 134 5.52 -7.75 -2.03
N PHE A 135 4.30 -7.25 -1.75
CA PHE A 135 3.93 -6.87 -0.39
C PHE A 135 3.97 -8.06 0.60
N ILE A 136 3.57 -9.25 0.16
CA ILE A 136 3.64 -10.47 0.98
C ILE A 136 5.09 -10.90 1.20
N LEU A 137 5.94 -10.87 0.17
CA LEU A 137 7.34 -11.30 0.27
C LEU A 137 8.20 -10.37 1.14
N VAL A 138 7.85 -9.10 1.27
CA VAL A 138 8.57 -8.15 2.15
C VAL A 138 8.62 -8.64 3.60
N ILE A 139 7.53 -9.22 4.09
CA ILE A 139 7.41 -9.70 5.48
C ILE A 139 8.47 -10.74 5.83
N PRO A 140 8.52 -11.93 5.18
CA PRO A 140 9.53 -12.93 5.48
C PRO A 140 10.95 -12.43 5.15
N THR A 141 11.12 -11.57 4.14
CA THR A 141 12.43 -11.00 3.78
C THR A 141 13.04 -10.23 4.95
N ILE A 142 12.26 -9.38 5.63
CA ILE A 142 12.74 -8.58 6.76
C ILE A 142 12.94 -9.44 8.02
N PHE A 143 12.06 -10.42 8.27
CA PHE A 143 12.25 -11.35 9.38
C PHE A 143 13.51 -12.19 9.23
N LEU A 144 13.76 -12.74 8.04
CA LEU A 144 14.93 -13.58 7.78
C LEU A 144 16.25 -12.85 8.05
N ILE A 145 16.38 -11.60 7.61
CA ILE A 145 17.62 -10.83 7.84
C ILE A 145 17.75 -10.36 9.29
N SER A 146 16.63 -10.03 9.94
CA SER A 146 16.62 -9.66 11.36
C SER A 146 17.01 -10.84 12.25
N ASP A 147 16.62 -12.06 11.87
CA ASP A 147 16.96 -13.29 12.59
C ASP A 147 18.38 -13.79 12.26
N ALA A 148 18.83 -13.66 11.01
CA ALA A 148 20.18 -14.03 10.58
C ALA A 148 21.27 -13.22 11.29
N MET A 149 20.95 -11.99 11.70
CA MET A 149 21.89 -11.12 12.38
C MET A 149 21.59 -11.09 13.88
N SER A 150 22.36 -11.85 14.67
CA SER A 150 22.19 -11.99 16.13
C SER A 150 22.13 -10.64 16.86
N ARG A 151 22.89 -9.64 16.39
CA ARG A 151 22.88 -8.26 16.89
C ARG A 151 21.50 -7.59 16.77
N PHE A 152 20.79 -7.84 15.69
CA PHE A 152 19.54 -7.16 15.36
C PHE A 152 18.31 -7.88 15.91
N ARG A 153 18.41 -9.20 16.14
CA ARG A 153 17.31 -10.06 16.57
C ARG A 153 16.50 -9.56 17.78
N PRO A 154 17.09 -9.21 18.94
CA PRO A 154 16.29 -8.88 20.14
C PRO A 154 15.51 -7.55 20.01
N ASN A 155 15.98 -6.62 19.18
CA ASN A 155 15.38 -5.29 19.06
C ASN A 155 14.53 -5.14 17.78
N LEU A 156 15.01 -5.60 16.62
CA LEU A 156 14.32 -5.39 15.35
C LEU A 156 13.10 -6.32 15.16
N VAL A 157 13.16 -7.57 15.64
CA VAL A 157 12.03 -8.52 15.52
C VAL A 157 10.76 -8.03 16.21
N PRO A 158 10.78 -7.55 17.47
CA PRO A 158 9.57 -7.02 18.11
C PRO A 158 9.08 -5.73 17.42
N ILE A 159 9.98 -4.81 17.04
CA ILE A 159 9.58 -3.57 16.34
C ILE A 159 8.88 -3.89 15.01
N PHE A 160 9.43 -4.84 14.23
CA PHE A 160 8.82 -5.26 12.97
C PHE A 160 7.48 -5.97 13.19
N SER A 161 7.38 -6.81 14.22
CA SER A 161 6.13 -7.49 14.59
C SER A 161 5.05 -6.49 14.99
N CYS A 162 5.40 -5.43 15.74
CA CYS A 162 4.49 -4.33 16.06
C CYS A 162 4.02 -3.60 14.79
N TRP A 163 4.91 -3.35 13.83
CA TRP A 163 4.53 -2.74 12.55
C TRP A 163 3.55 -3.61 11.76
N ILE A 164 3.77 -4.92 11.69
CA ILE A 164 2.84 -5.85 11.02
C ILE A 164 1.49 -5.85 11.74
N GLY A 165 1.49 -5.94 13.08
CA GLY A 165 0.27 -5.86 13.88
C GLY A 165 -0.52 -4.58 13.59
N TRP A 166 0.17 -3.44 13.51
CA TRP A 166 -0.42 -2.16 13.14
C TRP A 166 -1.03 -2.18 11.72
N ILE A 167 -0.30 -2.68 10.73
CA ILE A 167 -0.80 -2.83 9.34
C ILE A 167 -2.08 -3.67 9.34
N VAL A 168 -2.09 -4.82 10.02
CA VAL A 168 -3.25 -5.71 10.09
C VAL A 168 -4.44 -5.00 10.73
N ILE A 169 -4.24 -4.30 11.86
CA ILE A 169 -5.30 -3.53 12.53
C ILE A 169 -5.87 -2.47 11.58
N VAL A 170 -5.01 -1.67 10.94
CA VAL A 170 -5.44 -0.62 10.00
C VAL A 170 -6.22 -1.21 8.84
N VAL A 171 -5.76 -2.33 8.25
CA VAL A 171 -6.47 -3.02 7.16
C VAL A 171 -7.83 -3.52 7.62
N LEU A 172 -7.92 -4.15 8.80
CA LEU A 172 -9.19 -4.65 9.34
C LEU A 172 -10.18 -3.51 9.59
N VAL A 173 -9.73 -2.40 10.20
CA VAL A 173 -10.59 -1.23 10.45
C VAL A 173 -11.04 -0.59 9.13
N LEU A 174 -10.14 -0.40 8.16
CA LEU A 174 -10.48 0.15 6.84
C LEU A 174 -11.45 -0.75 6.06
N GLU A 175 -11.27 -2.07 6.13
CA GLU A 175 -12.18 -3.04 5.50
C GLU A 175 -13.56 -3.01 6.16
N ARG A 176 -13.62 -2.92 7.50
CA ARG A 176 -14.89 -2.76 8.23
C ARG A 176 -15.61 -1.47 7.84
N ILE A 177 -14.91 -0.34 7.76
CA ILE A 177 -15.48 0.93 7.31
C ILE A 177 -15.98 0.81 5.86
N GLN A 178 -15.16 0.23 4.98
CA GLN A 178 -15.51 0.05 3.58
C GLN A 178 -16.71 -0.88 3.38
N TYR A 179 -16.80 -1.95 4.19
CA TYR A 179 -17.94 -2.85 4.21
C TYR A 179 -19.22 -2.11 4.64
N LYS A 180 -19.19 -1.36 5.75
CA LYS A 180 -20.33 -0.54 6.20
C LYS A 180 -20.76 0.51 5.18
N GLN A 181 -19.79 1.15 4.52
CA GLN A 181 -20.08 2.11 3.46
C GLN A 181 -20.77 1.43 2.26
N ARG A 182 -20.34 0.22 1.86
CA ARG A 182 -20.99 -0.54 0.79
C ARG A 182 -22.38 -1.04 1.17
N SER A 183 -22.57 -1.50 2.41
CA SER A 183 -23.87 -2.02 2.87
C SER A 183 -24.96 -0.96 2.90
N ILE A 184 -24.60 0.32 3.07
CA ILE A 184 -25.54 1.45 3.02
C ILE A 184 -25.86 1.85 1.57
N VAL A 185 -24.87 1.80 0.68
CA VAL A 185 -25.02 2.28 -0.72
C VAL A 185 -25.81 1.32 -1.59
N THR A 186 -25.52 0.02 -1.53
CA THR A 186 -26.08 -0.94 -2.49
C THR A 186 -27.61 -1.04 -2.39
N PRO A 187 -28.22 -1.16 -1.19
CA PRO A 187 -29.68 -1.20 -1.08
C PRO A 187 -30.34 0.09 -1.56
N LEU A 188 -29.71 1.24 -1.32
CA LEU A 188 -30.25 2.53 -1.75
C LEU A 188 -30.15 2.72 -3.27
N ALA A 189 -29.02 2.37 -3.88
CA ALA A 189 -28.89 2.45 -5.33
C ALA A 189 -30.01 1.64 -6.01
N ASN A 190 -30.29 0.45 -5.48
CA ASN A 190 -31.39 -0.39 -5.94
C ASN A 190 -32.77 0.25 -5.67
N SER A 191 -32.97 0.89 -4.52
CA SER A 191 -34.25 1.54 -4.17
C SER A 191 -34.52 2.78 -5.02
N VAL A 192 -33.50 3.60 -5.30
CA VAL A 192 -33.59 4.78 -6.20
C VAL A 192 -33.87 4.34 -7.63
N GLN A 193 -33.26 3.25 -8.07
CA GLN A 193 -33.47 2.76 -9.44
C GLN A 193 -34.88 2.17 -9.64
N THR A 194 -35.37 1.38 -8.66
CA THR A 194 -36.78 0.92 -8.65
C THR A 194 -37.76 2.07 -8.45
N ALA A 195 -37.32 3.15 -7.82
CA ALA A 195 -38.08 4.35 -7.60
C ALA A 195 -38.27 5.16 -8.90
N ASP A 196 -37.22 5.39 -9.68
CA ASP A 196 -37.30 6.04 -11.00
C ASP A 196 -38.21 5.25 -11.96
N THR A 197 -38.16 3.92 -11.91
CA THR A 197 -39.02 3.06 -12.75
C THR A 197 -40.51 3.18 -12.39
N LYS A 198 -40.84 3.65 -11.17
CA LYS A 198 -42.22 3.81 -10.69
C LYS A 198 -42.74 5.24 -10.82
N GLU A 199 -41.86 6.24 -10.90
CA GLU A 199 -42.22 7.67 -11.00
C GLU A 199 -42.83 8.06 -12.34
N GLU A 200 -42.78 7.18 -13.35
CA GLU A 200 -43.57 7.31 -14.57
C GLU A 200 -45.10 7.26 -14.32
N ASN A 201 -45.55 6.96 -13.08
CA ASN A 201 -46.98 6.82 -12.75
C ASN A 201 -47.45 7.48 -11.43
N GLY A 202 -46.92 8.64 -11.04
CA GLY A 202 -47.64 9.54 -10.11
C GLY A 202 -46.88 10.01 -8.86
N GLN A 203 -47.33 11.17 -8.37
CA GLN A 203 -46.67 12.08 -7.42
C GLN A 203 -46.06 11.42 -6.18
N ARG A 204 -44.77 11.72 -5.97
CA ARG A 204 -43.96 11.25 -4.86
C ARG A 204 -43.68 12.33 -3.82
N ASN A 205 -43.45 11.91 -2.58
CA ASN A 205 -43.27 12.76 -1.42
C ASN A 205 -41.82 13.33 -1.36
N VAL A 206 -41.51 14.29 -2.23
CA VAL A 206 -40.18 14.91 -2.47
C VAL A 206 -39.39 15.27 -1.19
N ARG A 207 -40.08 15.64 -0.10
CA ARG A 207 -39.43 16.00 1.17
C ARG A 207 -38.69 14.83 1.83
N GLN A 208 -39.29 13.64 1.86
CA GLN A 208 -38.70 12.47 2.52
C GLN A 208 -37.47 11.94 1.75
N ASP A 209 -37.54 12.02 0.42
CA ASP A 209 -36.41 11.65 -0.45
C ASP A 209 -35.23 12.62 -0.28
N THR A 210 -35.51 13.91 -0.09
CA THR A 210 -34.50 14.96 0.12
C THR A 210 -33.79 14.82 1.47
N GLU A 211 -34.52 14.55 2.55
CA GLU A 211 -33.92 14.33 3.88
C GLU A 211 -33.05 13.07 3.92
N THR A 212 -33.54 11.98 3.31
CA THR A 212 -32.81 10.72 3.20
C THR A 212 -31.51 10.91 2.41
N ALA A 213 -31.57 11.57 1.24
CA ALA A 213 -30.40 11.87 0.43
C ALA A 213 -29.36 12.74 1.18
N THR A 214 -29.83 13.71 1.98
CA THR A 214 -28.96 14.60 2.76
C THR A 214 -28.25 13.86 3.89
N SER A 215 -28.97 13.04 4.66
CA SER A 215 -28.39 12.20 5.72
C SER A 215 -27.31 11.26 5.16
N MET A 216 -27.57 10.64 4.02
CA MET A 216 -26.62 9.73 3.39
C MET A 216 -25.37 10.40 2.84
N ASN A 217 -25.50 11.60 2.26
CA ASN A 217 -24.34 12.39 1.85
C ASN A 217 -23.47 12.75 3.06
N ASN A 218 -24.08 13.05 4.21
CA ASN A 218 -23.37 13.32 5.45
C ASN A 218 -22.63 12.08 5.98
N ASP A 219 -23.28 10.91 5.99
CA ASP A 219 -22.65 9.65 6.41
C ASP A 219 -21.51 9.23 5.46
N HIS A 220 -21.67 9.41 4.15
CA HIS A 220 -20.59 9.21 3.20
C HIS A 220 -19.37 10.09 3.48
N ARG A 221 -19.59 11.39 3.67
CA ARG A 221 -18.53 12.33 4.03
C ARG A 221 -17.87 11.96 5.36
N ARG A 222 -18.62 11.42 6.32
CA ARG A 222 -18.07 10.92 7.60
C ARG A 222 -17.15 9.72 7.36
N TYR A 223 -17.59 8.69 6.63
CA TYR A 223 -16.75 7.52 6.34
C TYR A 223 -15.51 7.85 5.52
N ASP A 224 -15.63 8.74 4.53
CA ASP A 224 -14.51 9.20 3.71
C ASP A 224 -13.47 9.96 4.57
N ARG A 225 -13.93 10.83 5.48
CA ARG A 225 -13.05 11.51 6.46
C ARG A 225 -12.38 10.52 7.41
N LEU A 226 -13.11 9.54 7.94
CA LEU A 226 -12.54 8.50 8.81
C LEU A 226 -11.45 7.70 8.11
N LYS A 227 -11.68 7.28 6.86
CA LYS A 227 -10.65 6.60 6.04
C LYS A 227 -9.42 7.49 5.84
N LEU A 228 -9.61 8.77 5.51
CA LEU A 228 -8.51 9.71 5.31
C LEU A 228 -7.70 9.90 6.60
N ILE A 229 -8.37 10.14 7.74
CA ILE A 229 -7.72 10.28 9.05
C ILE A 229 -6.93 9.02 9.39
N LEU A 230 -7.51 7.83 9.16
CA LEU A 230 -6.85 6.57 9.44
C LEU A 230 -5.63 6.32 8.53
N LEU A 231 -5.69 6.71 7.25
CA LEU A 231 -4.56 6.65 6.33
C LEU A 231 -3.43 7.63 6.73
N LEU A 232 -3.79 8.83 7.20
CA LEU A 232 -2.82 9.80 7.72
C LEU A 232 -2.19 9.32 9.02
N CYS A 233 -2.99 8.78 9.94
CA CYS A 233 -2.51 8.15 11.18
C CYS A 233 -1.56 6.99 10.86
N HIS A 234 -1.95 6.12 9.91
CA HIS A 234 -1.10 5.04 9.44
C HIS A 234 0.25 5.55 8.92
N PHE A 235 0.25 6.60 8.09
CA PHE A 235 1.49 7.21 7.60
C PHE A 235 2.36 7.71 8.77
N LEU A 236 1.79 8.46 9.72
CA LEU A 236 2.52 8.98 10.87
C LEU A 236 3.12 7.88 11.76
N VAL A 237 2.30 6.91 12.17
CA VAL A 237 2.75 5.79 13.02
C VAL A 237 3.84 4.97 12.32
N THR A 238 3.69 4.73 11.01
CA THR A 238 4.67 3.97 10.24
C THR A 238 5.99 4.73 10.11
N ASN A 239 5.97 6.06 9.95
CA ASN A 239 7.19 6.87 9.96
C ASN A 239 7.89 6.79 11.31
N VAL A 240 7.16 6.89 12.43
CA VAL A 240 7.73 6.77 13.78
C VAL A 240 8.39 5.40 13.98
N ILE A 241 7.66 4.32 13.68
CA ILE A 241 8.20 2.96 13.82
C ILE A 241 9.42 2.75 12.91
N ALA A 242 9.38 3.24 11.67
CA ALA A 242 10.50 3.13 10.74
C ALA A 242 11.74 3.92 11.21
N ILE A 243 11.56 5.12 11.77
CA ILE A 243 12.66 5.90 12.35
C ILE A 243 13.31 5.13 13.51
N VAL A 244 12.50 4.59 14.43
CA VAL A 244 13.01 3.75 15.53
C VAL A 244 13.78 2.55 14.98
N PHE A 245 13.21 1.85 13.98
CA PHE A 245 13.87 0.73 13.32
C PHE A 245 15.23 1.12 12.71
N ILE A 246 15.30 2.27 12.03
CA ILE A 246 16.53 2.81 11.45
C ILE A 246 17.57 3.16 12.52
N VAL A 247 17.15 3.78 13.63
CA VAL A 247 18.06 4.10 14.74
C VAL A 247 18.71 2.83 15.28
N TYR A 248 17.96 1.74 15.42
CA TYR A 248 18.51 0.44 15.84
C TYR A 248 19.40 -0.24 14.77
N ILE A 249 19.19 0.02 13.47
CA ILE A 249 20.13 -0.43 12.42
C ILE A 249 21.48 0.32 12.55
N CYS A 250 21.42 1.60 12.89
CA CYS A 250 22.60 2.47 13.00
C CYS A 250 23.39 2.27 14.30
N SER A 251 22.70 1.88 15.38
CA SER A 251 23.26 1.71 16.72
C SER A 251 24.10 0.44 16.84
#